data_AF-A0A1K1NWP0-F1
#
_entry.id   AF-A0A1K1NWP0-F1
#
_cell.length_a   1.000
_cell.length_b   1.000
_cell.length_c   1.000
_cell.angle_alpha   90.00
_cell.angle_beta   90.00
_cell.angle_gamma   90.00
#
_symmetry.space_group_name_H-M   'P 1'
#
loop_
_entity.id
_entity.type
_entity.pdbx_description
1 polymer ?
#
loop_
_entity_poly.entity_id
_entity_poly.type
_entity_poly.pdbx_seq_one_letter_code
_entity_poly.pdbx_strand_id
1 'polypeptide(L)'
;MDVRLLIEQYTSFSLTIISPTIFELTNDKSMVYFHDDERADLFFIRLNEFLNTSFESPLDPKKRVSLFNLMEDFCVKYKHNDDFNQFLQTIKKTKEFFFKKRFYKYYISPYDIDFEISFAELINFQSNYSKHSYYHLTIIKNKLKKHFKKNNIPNYENEDYNEHLAYFKEAVLDDRLNFNQTHMVEKLGELFISYWELLNSNHQNRIQDLIHDFINKNGRLVQWKIDKPNDLTDVEEFFWTIKGLPKFRKNRLTDFIPKTWKPLIEKETNIDNMIKKNR
;
A
#
# COMPACT_ATOMS: atom_id res chain seq x y z
N MET A 1 2.96 15.32 15.17
CA MET A 1 3.80 14.70 14.14
C MET A 1 4.55 15.78 13.40
N ASP A 2 5.81 15.56 13.04
CA ASP A 2 6.39 16.35 11.96
C ASP A 2 5.74 15.90 10.64
N VAL A 3 4.89 16.75 10.06
CA VAL A 3 4.24 16.50 8.75
C VAL A 3 5.29 16.18 7.68
N ARG A 4 6.50 16.72 7.82
CA ARG A 4 7.62 16.42 6.94
C ARG A 4 7.99 14.94 6.98
N LEU A 5 8.08 14.36 8.19
CA LEU A 5 8.41 12.95 8.36
C LEU A 5 7.37 12.02 7.72
N LEU A 6 6.08 12.36 7.80
CA LEU A 6 5.03 11.61 7.10
C LEU A 6 5.25 11.61 5.58
N ILE A 7 5.52 12.79 5.01
CA ILE A 7 5.74 12.97 3.57
C ILE A 7 7.02 12.27 3.11
N GLU A 8 8.09 12.33 3.92
CA GLU A 8 9.34 11.59 3.67
C GLU A 8 9.12 10.08 3.68
N GLN A 9 8.41 9.55 4.68
CA GLN A 9 8.10 8.12 4.75
C GLN A 9 7.26 7.68 3.57
N TYR A 10 6.19 8.41 3.23
CA TYR A 10 5.33 8.08 2.10
C TYR A 10 6.10 8.10 0.78
N THR A 11 6.92 9.13 0.57
CA THR A 11 7.83 9.24 -0.59
C THR A 11 8.80 8.07 -0.66
N SER A 12 9.42 7.69 0.47
CA SER A 12 10.33 6.56 0.54
C SER A 12 9.63 5.25 0.18
N PHE A 13 8.40 5.03 0.66
CA PHE A 13 7.61 3.85 0.29
C PHE A 13 7.24 3.84 -1.19
N SER A 14 6.83 4.98 -1.77
CA SER A 14 6.50 5.07 -3.18
C SER A 14 7.66 4.67 -4.08
N LEU A 15 8.88 5.09 -3.74
CA LEU A 15 10.09 4.79 -4.51
C LEU A 15 10.64 3.39 -4.30
N THR A 16 10.32 2.75 -3.17
CA THR A 16 10.85 1.42 -2.84
C THR A 16 9.92 0.31 -3.31
N ILE A 17 8.61 0.47 -3.19
CA ILE A 17 7.63 -0.57 -3.59
C ILE A 17 7.56 -0.72 -5.11
N ILE A 18 7.61 0.39 -5.85
CA ILE A 18 7.58 0.40 -7.32
C ILE A 18 8.98 0.73 -7.83
N SER A 19 9.81 -0.30 -7.95
CA SER A 19 11.22 -0.16 -8.35
C SER A 19 11.62 -1.23 -9.37
N PRO A 20 12.43 -0.89 -10.39
CA PRO A 20 12.99 -1.87 -11.32
C PRO A 20 13.89 -2.90 -10.63
N THR A 21 14.34 -2.64 -9.40
CA THR A 21 15.12 -3.60 -8.62
C THR A 21 14.26 -4.72 -8.04
N ILE A 22 12.93 -4.60 -8.10
CA ILE A 22 11.98 -5.56 -7.56
C ILE A 22 11.35 -6.38 -8.70
N PHE A 23 10.95 -5.71 -9.77
CA PHE A 23 10.28 -6.37 -10.89
C PHE A 23 10.58 -5.68 -12.23
N GLU A 24 10.24 -6.38 -13.31
CA GLU A 24 10.19 -5.86 -14.67
C GLU A 24 8.77 -5.89 -15.22
N LEU A 25 8.55 -5.06 -16.24
CA LEU A 25 7.33 -5.07 -17.03
C LEU A 25 7.60 -5.77 -18.35
N THR A 26 6.58 -6.42 -18.91
CA THR A 26 6.61 -6.83 -20.31
C THR A 26 6.77 -5.63 -21.24
N ASN A 27 7.22 -5.88 -22.48
CA ASN A 27 7.39 -4.84 -23.50
C ASN A 27 6.10 -4.02 -23.74
N ASP A 28 4.94 -4.66 -23.68
CA ASP A 28 3.62 -4.05 -23.83
C ASP A 28 3.04 -3.49 -22.50
N LYS A 29 3.80 -3.61 -21.41
CA LYS A 29 3.43 -3.21 -20.03
C LYS A 29 2.15 -3.87 -19.50
N SER A 30 1.76 -5.03 -20.04
CA SER A 30 0.53 -5.73 -19.66
C SER A 30 0.69 -6.59 -18.40
N MET A 31 1.92 -6.98 -18.04
CA MET A 31 2.22 -7.85 -16.91
C MET A 31 3.47 -7.41 -16.13
N VAL A 32 3.48 -7.73 -14.83
CA VAL A 32 4.63 -7.59 -13.92
C VAL A 32 5.27 -8.96 -13.69
N TYR A 33 6.60 -9.01 -13.79
CA TYR A 33 7.43 -10.16 -13.44
C TYR A 33 8.42 -9.78 -12.35
N PHE A 34 8.32 -10.39 -11.17
CA PHE A 34 9.36 -10.27 -10.15
C PHE A 34 10.62 -10.99 -10.63
N HIS A 35 11.79 -10.43 -10.32
CA HIS A 35 13.08 -10.99 -10.76
C HIS A 35 13.33 -12.39 -10.19
N ASP A 36 12.90 -12.60 -8.95
CA ASP A 36 13.05 -13.84 -8.19
C ASP A 36 12.09 -13.82 -6.99
N ASP A 37 12.00 -14.94 -6.27
CA ASP A 37 11.15 -15.11 -5.09
C ASP A 37 11.54 -14.14 -3.97
N GLU A 38 12.83 -13.82 -3.80
CA GLU A 38 13.28 -12.88 -2.76
C GLU A 38 12.78 -11.45 -3.03
N ARG A 39 12.72 -11.04 -4.30
CA ARG A 39 12.15 -9.75 -4.70
C ARG A 39 10.64 -9.72 -4.56
N ALA A 40 9.94 -10.81 -4.87
CA ALA A 40 8.51 -10.93 -4.61
C ALA A 40 8.22 -10.82 -3.10
N ASP A 41 8.99 -11.52 -2.27
CA ASP A 41 8.90 -11.44 -0.82
C ASP A 41 9.18 -10.03 -0.29
N LEU A 42 10.24 -9.37 -0.79
CA LEU A 42 10.56 -8.00 -0.42
C LEU A 42 9.41 -7.04 -0.77
N PHE A 43 8.80 -7.20 -1.95
CA PHE A 43 7.62 -6.41 -2.35
C PHE A 43 6.47 -6.58 -1.36
N PHE A 44 6.08 -7.81 -1.04
CA PHE A 44 4.97 -8.05 -0.11
C PHE A 44 5.30 -7.62 1.33
N ILE A 45 6.56 -7.73 1.76
CA ILE A 45 7.01 -7.19 3.04
C ILE A 45 6.84 -5.67 3.09
N ARG A 46 7.31 -4.94 2.08
CA ARG A 46 7.19 -3.46 2.04
C ARG A 46 5.75 -3.02 1.89
N LEU A 47 4.96 -3.72 1.09
CA LEU A 47 3.54 -3.43 0.92
C LEU A 47 2.77 -3.68 2.23
N ASN A 48 3.08 -4.76 2.95
CA ASN A 48 2.50 -5.01 4.27
C ASN A 48 2.90 -3.93 5.29
N GLU A 49 4.15 -3.46 5.26
CA GLU A 49 4.61 -2.35 6.10
C GLU A 49 3.83 -1.06 5.82
N PHE A 50 3.55 -0.77 4.56
CA PHE A 50 2.76 0.37 4.16
C PHE A 50 1.28 0.27 4.57
N LEU A 51 0.66 -0.89 4.33
CA LEU A 51 -0.78 -1.10 4.53
C LEU A 51 -1.18 -1.41 5.98
N ASN A 52 -0.40 -2.24 6.69
CA ASN A 52 -0.85 -2.92 7.90
C ASN A 52 0.01 -2.65 9.14
N THR A 53 1.28 -2.27 9.01
CA THR A 53 2.12 -1.98 10.18
C THR A 53 1.57 -0.76 10.90
N SER A 54 1.06 -0.99 12.11
CA SER A 54 0.39 0.05 12.88
C SER A 54 1.30 0.65 13.95
N PHE A 55 1.26 1.97 14.08
CA PHE A 55 1.94 2.76 15.10
C PHE A 55 0.94 3.73 15.75
N GLU A 56 1.28 4.31 16.89
CA GLU A 56 0.43 5.33 17.52
C GLU A 56 0.26 6.52 16.58
N SER A 57 -1.01 6.88 16.31
CA SER A 57 -1.32 8.00 15.44
C SER A 57 -0.84 9.29 16.11
N PRO A 58 -0.02 10.07 15.43
CA PRO A 58 0.43 11.35 15.97
C PRO A 58 -0.59 12.46 15.73
N LEU A 59 -1.76 12.13 15.16
CA LEU A 59 -2.96 12.97 15.14
C LEU A 59 -3.90 12.66 16.32
N ASP A 60 -3.84 11.44 16.86
CA ASP A 60 -4.63 10.97 18.01
C ASP A 60 -3.87 9.82 18.71
N PRO A 61 -3.18 10.07 19.83
CA PRO A 61 -2.37 9.07 20.52
C PRO A 61 -3.15 7.81 20.96
N LYS A 62 -4.48 7.88 21.05
CA LYS A 62 -5.31 6.73 21.44
C LYS A 62 -5.59 5.77 20.27
N LYS A 63 -5.27 6.17 19.04
CA LYS A 63 -5.55 5.40 17.82
C LYS A 63 -4.27 4.81 17.26
N ARG A 64 -4.27 3.52 16.91
CA ARG A 64 -3.20 2.91 16.09
C ARG A 64 -3.57 2.98 14.61
N VAL A 65 -2.65 3.43 13.77
CA VAL A 65 -2.85 3.61 12.32
C VAL A 65 -1.65 3.10 11.54
N SER A 66 -1.87 2.67 10.30
CA SER A 66 -0.80 2.42 9.34
C SER A 66 -0.44 3.69 8.58
N LEU A 67 0.70 3.70 7.88
CA LEU A 67 1.12 4.84 7.07
C LEU A 67 0.08 5.18 5.99
N PHE A 68 -0.49 4.17 5.35
CA PHE A 68 -1.57 4.34 4.38
C PHE A 68 -2.80 5.04 4.98
N ASN A 69 -3.30 4.57 6.12
CA ASN A 69 -4.46 5.16 6.79
C ASN A 69 -4.16 6.55 7.36
N LEU A 70 -2.93 6.80 7.82
CA LEU A 70 -2.52 8.11 8.33
C LEU A 70 -2.52 9.18 7.22
N MET A 71 -2.10 8.81 6.00
CA MET A 71 -2.18 9.71 4.84
C MET A 71 -3.63 10.07 4.51
N GLU A 72 -4.55 9.09 4.56
CA GLU A 72 -5.99 9.33 4.40
C GLU A 72 -6.52 10.31 5.46
N ASP A 73 -6.31 9.98 6.74
CA ASP A 73 -6.75 10.80 7.89
C ASP A 73 -6.22 12.24 7.78
N PHE A 74 -4.99 12.40 7.26
CA PHE A 74 -4.39 13.71 7.06
C PHE A 74 -5.08 14.49 5.92
N CYS A 75 -5.25 13.89 4.75
CA CYS A 75 -5.87 14.55 3.58
C CYS A 75 -7.34 14.94 3.82
N VAL A 76 -8.06 14.22 4.69
CA VAL A 76 -9.45 14.56 5.06
C VAL A 76 -9.57 16.00 5.61
N LYS A 77 -8.53 16.52 6.27
CA LYS A 77 -8.52 17.89 6.83
C LYS A 77 -8.61 18.97 5.75
N TYR A 78 -8.06 18.69 4.56
CA TYR A 78 -8.00 19.61 3.43
C TYR A 78 -8.96 19.21 2.31
N LYS A 79 -9.97 18.38 2.58
CA LYS A 79 -10.91 17.84 1.57
C LYS A 79 -11.70 18.89 0.78
N HIS A 80 -11.72 20.14 1.24
CA HIS A 80 -12.37 21.26 0.58
C HIS A 80 -11.53 21.83 -0.57
N ASN A 81 -10.24 21.48 -0.63
CA ASN A 81 -9.35 21.79 -1.73
C ASN A 81 -9.38 20.67 -2.77
N ASP A 82 -9.46 21.03 -4.05
CA ASP A 82 -9.64 20.08 -5.14
C ASP A 82 -8.48 19.08 -5.27
N ASP A 83 -7.23 19.52 -5.12
CA ASP A 83 -6.05 18.64 -5.22
C ASP A 83 -6.07 17.55 -4.14
N PHE A 84 -6.38 17.95 -2.91
CA PHE A 84 -6.50 17.03 -1.77
C PHE A 84 -7.70 16.11 -1.91
N ASN A 85 -8.83 16.62 -2.40
CA ASN A 85 -10.03 15.80 -2.63
C ASN A 85 -9.75 14.75 -3.71
N GLN A 86 -9.10 15.11 -4.82
CA GLN A 86 -8.72 14.18 -5.88
C GLN A 86 -7.84 13.05 -5.33
N PHE A 87 -6.78 13.39 -4.58
CA PHE A 87 -5.92 12.38 -3.97
C PHE A 87 -6.68 11.50 -2.95
N LEU A 88 -7.57 12.09 -2.16
CA LEU A 88 -8.41 11.37 -1.20
C LEU A 88 -9.34 10.35 -1.91
N GLN A 89 -9.90 10.68 -3.07
CA GLN A 89 -10.68 9.72 -3.85
C GLN A 89 -9.82 8.55 -4.34
N THR A 90 -8.59 8.82 -4.78
CA THR A 90 -7.64 7.77 -5.19
C THR A 90 -7.25 6.87 -4.02
N ILE A 91 -6.99 7.44 -2.84
CA ILE A 91 -6.75 6.69 -1.60
C ILE A 91 -7.94 5.78 -1.31
N LYS A 92 -9.17 6.30 -1.34
CA LYS A 92 -10.38 5.52 -1.05
C LYS A 92 -10.57 4.35 -2.01
N LYS A 93 -10.38 4.55 -3.30
CA LYS A 93 -10.41 3.46 -4.31
C LYS A 93 -9.32 2.42 -4.05
N THR A 94 -8.13 2.86 -3.70
CA THR A 94 -7.00 1.96 -3.37
C THR A 94 -7.29 1.17 -2.09
N LYS A 95 -7.89 1.83 -1.10
CA LYS A 95 -8.33 1.21 0.16
C LYS A 95 -9.40 0.16 -0.10
N GLU A 96 -10.41 0.49 -0.89
CA GLU A 96 -11.44 -0.46 -1.29
C GLU A 96 -10.79 -1.68 -1.97
N PHE A 97 -9.88 -1.47 -2.92
CA PHE A 97 -9.18 -2.55 -3.58
C PHE A 97 -8.44 -3.49 -2.60
N PHE A 98 -7.61 -2.96 -1.70
CA PHE A 98 -6.82 -3.81 -0.80
C PHE A 98 -7.63 -4.40 0.36
N PHE A 99 -8.60 -3.67 0.91
CA PHE A 99 -9.30 -4.04 2.14
C PHE A 99 -10.69 -4.64 1.93
N LYS A 100 -11.27 -4.57 0.72
CA LYS A 100 -12.53 -5.26 0.40
C LYS A 100 -12.36 -6.78 0.63
N LYS A 101 -13.30 -7.35 1.37
CA LYS A 101 -13.36 -8.80 1.62
C LYS A 101 -13.77 -9.52 0.34
N ARG A 102 -13.13 -10.66 0.10
CA ARG A 102 -13.34 -11.54 -1.04
C ARG A 102 -13.61 -12.94 -0.54
N PHE A 103 -14.36 -13.70 -1.31
CA PHE A 103 -14.81 -15.02 -0.93
C PHE A 103 -14.17 -16.10 -1.81
N TYR A 104 -13.44 -17.00 -1.15
CA TYR A 104 -12.73 -18.10 -1.79
C TYR A 104 -13.07 -19.42 -1.13
N LYS A 105 -13.20 -20.48 -1.93
CA LYS A 105 -13.37 -21.84 -1.44
C LYS A 105 -12.17 -22.69 -1.85
N TYR A 106 -11.45 -23.16 -0.85
CA TYR A 106 -10.19 -23.87 -1.02
C TYR A 106 -10.15 -25.17 -0.25
N TYR A 107 -9.47 -26.16 -0.82
CA TYR A 107 -9.09 -27.37 -0.11
C TYR A 107 -7.76 -27.13 0.60
N ILE A 108 -7.76 -27.21 1.92
CA ILE A 108 -6.58 -27.23 2.78
C ILE A 108 -6.64 -28.56 3.52
N SER A 109 -5.85 -29.52 3.06
CA SER A 109 -6.02 -30.93 3.38
C SER A 109 -6.18 -31.17 4.89
N PRO A 110 -7.17 -31.96 5.34
CA PRO A 110 -8.20 -32.65 4.57
C PRO A 110 -9.52 -31.86 4.37
N TYR A 111 -9.54 -30.55 4.64
CA TYR A 111 -10.77 -29.77 4.77
C TYR A 111 -11.04 -28.86 3.56
N ASP A 112 -12.31 -28.76 3.18
CA ASP A 112 -12.78 -27.64 2.35
C ASP A 112 -13.08 -26.45 3.27
N ILE A 113 -12.45 -25.30 2.98
CA ILE A 113 -12.50 -24.10 3.80
C ILE A 113 -12.98 -22.92 2.96
N ASP A 114 -14.02 -22.27 3.46
CA ASP A 114 -14.54 -21.02 2.93
C ASP A 114 -13.81 -19.85 3.61
N PHE A 115 -13.09 -19.07 2.81
CA PHE A 115 -12.36 -17.89 3.22
C PHE A 115 -13.13 -16.63 2.87
N GLU A 116 -13.32 -15.76 3.86
CA GLU A 116 -13.69 -14.35 3.68
C GLU A 116 -12.49 -13.50 4.10
N ILE A 117 -11.71 -13.06 3.11
CA ILE A 117 -10.37 -12.47 3.34
C ILE A 117 -10.11 -11.33 2.35
N SER A 118 -9.37 -10.30 2.77
CA SER A 118 -8.95 -9.20 1.89
C SER A 118 -7.53 -9.39 1.36
N PHE A 119 -7.14 -8.65 0.31
CA PHE A 119 -5.75 -8.65 -0.13
C PHE A 119 -4.82 -8.13 0.96
N ALA A 120 -5.20 -7.12 1.72
CA ALA A 120 -4.40 -6.63 2.84
C ALA A 120 -4.11 -7.73 3.88
N GLU A 121 -5.06 -8.64 4.13
CA GLU A 121 -4.85 -9.80 4.99
C GLU A 121 -3.96 -10.86 4.33
N LEU A 122 -4.16 -11.19 3.06
CA LEU A 122 -3.31 -12.13 2.31
C LEU A 122 -1.86 -11.65 2.23
N ILE A 123 -1.66 -10.36 1.94
CA ILE A 123 -0.33 -9.69 1.95
C ILE A 123 0.30 -9.77 3.34
N ASN A 124 -0.50 -9.65 4.41
CA ASN A 124 0.02 -9.82 5.77
C ASN A 124 0.42 -11.27 6.06
N PHE A 125 -0.32 -12.26 5.56
CA PHE A 125 0.07 -13.66 5.62
C PHE A 125 1.40 -13.89 4.89
N GLN A 126 1.51 -13.47 3.62
CA GLN A 126 2.73 -13.59 2.81
C GLN A 126 3.91 -12.92 3.50
N SER A 127 3.78 -11.65 3.90
CA SER A 127 4.88 -10.92 4.54
C SER A 127 5.38 -11.55 5.83
N ASN A 128 4.49 -12.15 6.65
CA ASN A 128 4.94 -12.85 7.86
C ASN A 128 5.56 -14.21 7.50
N TYR A 129 5.05 -14.88 6.45
CA TYR A 129 5.59 -16.14 5.99
C TYR A 129 7.03 -15.96 5.52
N SER A 130 7.28 -14.97 4.64
CA SER A 130 8.61 -14.64 4.10
C SER A 130 9.64 -14.22 5.16
N LYS A 131 9.19 -13.69 6.32
CA LYS A 131 10.10 -13.31 7.42
C LYS A 131 10.59 -14.49 8.25
N HIS A 132 10.05 -15.70 8.04
CA HIS A 132 10.51 -17.00 8.55
C HIS A 132 11.00 -17.06 10.02
N SER A 133 10.42 -16.25 10.92
CA SER A 133 10.75 -16.30 12.35
C SER A 133 9.68 -17.06 13.14
N TYR A 134 10.08 -17.72 14.24
CA TYR A 134 9.14 -18.43 15.12
C TYR A 134 7.94 -17.55 15.51
N TYR A 135 8.21 -16.30 15.89
CA TYR A 135 7.21 -15.30 16.21
C TYR A 135 6.21 -15.06 15.07
N HIS A 136 6.70 -14.87 13.84
CA HIS A 136 5.84 -14.63 12.69
C HIS A 136 5.01 -15.87 12.31
N LEU A 137 5.60 -17.07 12.37
CA LEU A 137 4.87 -18.31 12.12
C LEU A 137 3.74 -18.52 13.14
N THR A 138 3.96 -18.22 14.42
CA THR A 138 2.90 -18.29 15.43
C THR A 138 1.73 -17.35 15.12
N ILE A 139 2.00 -16.12 14.65
CA ILE A 139 0.96 -15.16 14.24
C ILE A 139 0.11 -15.74 13.11
N ILE A 140 0.76 -16.30 12.09
CA ILE A 140 0.11 -16.88 10.90
C ILE A 140 -0.75 -18.08 11.29
N LYS A 141 -0.22 -19.02 12.10
CA LYS A 141 -0.97 -20.18 12.62
C LYS A 141 -2.21 -19.75 13.38
N ASN A 142 -2.10 -18.76 14.26
CA ASN A 142 -3.23 -18.25 15.03
C ASN A 142 -4.33 -17.65 14.14
N LYS A 143 -3.97 -17.01 13.03
CA LYS A 143 -4.95 -16.49 12.06
C LYS A 143 -5.61 -17.62 11.27
N LEU A 144 -4.83 -18.59 10.80
CA LEU A 144 -5.39 -19.74 10.09
C LEU A 144 -6.35 -20.54 10.99
N LYS A 145 -6.00 -20.71 12.26
CA LYS A 145 -6.85 -21.32 13.29
C LYS A 145 -8.22 -20.63 13.43
N LYS A 146 -8.28 -19.29 13.31
CA LYS A 146 -9.55 -18.55 13.33
C LYS A 146 -10.44 -18.88 12.12
N HIS A 147 -9.84 -19.09 10.94
CA HIS A 147 -10.58 -19.49 9.75
C HIS A 147 -11.13 -20.93 9.88
N PHE A 148 -10.32 -21.86 10.40
CA PHE A 148 -10.76 -23.24 10.67
C PHE A 148 -11.92 -23.25 11.68
N LYS A 149 -11.81 -22.48 12.76
CA LYS A 149 -12.88 -22.31 13.74
C LYS A 149 -14.17 -21.78 13.09
N LYS A 150 -14.08 -20.75 12.23
CA LYS A 150 -15.23 -20.17 11.53
C LYS A 150 -15.91 -21.17 10.60
N ASN A 151 -15.16 -22.12 10.05
CA ASN A 151 -15.64 -23.19 9.18
C ASN A 151 -16.14 -24.43 9.95
N ASN A 152 -16.26 -24.36 11.28
CA ASN A 152 -16.71 -25.45 12.14
C ASN A 152 -15.89 -26.75 11.96
N ILE A 153 -14.60 -26.63 11.68
CA ILE A 153 -13.71 -27.79 11.57
C ILE A 153 -13.57 -28.46 12.95
N PRO A 154 -13.87 -29.77 13.08
CA PRO A 154 -13.77 -30.48 14.35
C PRO A 154 -12.33 -30.51 14.85
N ASN A 155 -12.13 -30.47 16.18
CA ASN A 155 -10.81 -30.55 16.82
C ASN A 155 -9.75 -29.57 16.31
N TYR A 156 -10.15 -28.44 15.69
CA TYR A 156 -9.25 -27.42 15.14
C TYR A 156 -8.17 -26.92 16.12
N GLU A 157 -8.33 -27.12 17.43
CA GLU A 157 -7.34 -26.70 18.41
C GLU A 157 -6.09 -27.57 18.47
N ASN A 158 -6.21 -28.84 18.09
CA ASN A 158 -5.15 -29.86 18.17
C ASN A 158 -4.52 -30.19 16.81
N GLU A 159 -4.92 -29.48 15.75
CA GLU A 159 -4.40 -29.66 14.39
C GLU A 159 -2.92 -29.22 14.26
N ASP A 160 -2.13 -29.93 13.45
CA ASP A 160 -0.79 -29.47 13.07
C ASP A 160 -0.88 -28.38 11.99
N TYR A 161 -0.86 -27.13 12.46
CA TYR A 161 -0.90 -25.99 11.56
C TYR A 161 0.35 -25.83 10.68
N ASN A 162 1.45 -26.57 10.87
CA ASN A 162 2.58 -26.50 9.93
C ASN A 162 2.20 -27.00 8.53
N GLU A 163 1.54 -28.16 8.44
CA GLU A 163 1.08 -28.72 7.16
C GLU A 163 0.02 -27.83 6.52
N HIS A 164 -0.96 -27.38 7.33
CA HIS A 164 -2.01 -26.46 6.87
C HIS A 164 -1.43 -25.15 6.33
N LEU A 165 -0.30 -24.67 6.87
CA LEU A 165 0.39 -23.49 6.35
C LEU A 165 1.05 -23.72 5.00
N ALA A 166 1.64 -24.89 4.76
CA ALA A 166 2.20 -25.23 3.46
C ALA A 166 1.10 -25.26 2.39
N TYR A 167 -0.02 -25.95 2.68
CA TYR A 167 -1.19 -25.97 1.80
C TYR A 167 -1.79 -24.58 1.61
N PHE A 168 -1.86 -23.76 2.65
CA PHE A 168 -2.38 -22.40 2.53
C PHE A 168 -1.50 -21.52 1.64
N LYS A 169 -0.17 -21.66 1.73
CA LYS A 169 0.75 -20.95 0.84
C LYS A 169 0.48 -21.32 -0.61
N GLU A 170 0.56 -22.62 -0.92
CA GLU A 170 0.44 -23.12 -2.29
C GLU A 170 -0.96 -22.88 -2.87
N ALA A 171 -2.02 -23.18 -2.11
CA ALA A 171 -3.38 -23.12 -2.62
C ALA A 171 -3.96 -21.70 -2.62
N VAL A 172 -3.56 -20.83 -1.69
CA VAL A 172 -4.22 -19.53 -1.50
C VAL A 172 -3.28 -18.37 -1.80
N LEU A 173 -2.10 -18.33 -1.18
CA LEU A 173 -1.19 -17.19 -1.33
C LEU A 173 -0.63 -17.11 -2.74
N ASP A 174 -0.02 -18.19 -3.22
CA ASP A 174 0.63 -18.22 -4.53
C ASP A 174 -0.41 -17.97 -5.63
N ASP A 175 -1.56 -18.66 -5.61
CA ASP A 175 -2.62 -18.45 -6.60
C ASP A 175 -3.17 -17.02 -6.59
N ARG A 176 -3.51 -16.46 -5.41
CA ARG A 176 -4.24 -15.18 -5.34
C ARG A 176 -3.34 -13.97 -5.45
N LEU A 177 -2.19 -13.99 -4.79
CA LEU A 177 -1.27 -12.86 -4.84
C LEU A 177 -0.58 -12.80 -6.19
N ASN A 178 -0.13 -13.93 -6.76
CA ASN A 178 0.53 -13.92 -8.06
C ASN A 178 -0.44 -13.52 -9.18
N PHE A 179 -1.69 -14.01 -9.17
CA PHE A 179 -2.69 -13.62 -10.17
C PHE A 179 -2.98 -12.11 -10.14
N ASN A 180 -3.01 -11.51 -8.95
CA ASN A 180 -3.38 -10.10 -8.79
C ASN A 180 -2.19 -9.14 -8.75
N GLN A 181 -0.94 -9.62 -8.76
CA GLN A 181 0.25 -8.79 -8.53
C GLN A 181 0.35 -7.61 -9.49
N THR A 182 0.10 -7.84 -10.79
CA THR A 182 0.13 -6.79 -11.81
C THR A 182 -0.88 -5.69 -11.50
N HIS A 183 -2.10 -6.07 -11.10
CA HIS A 183 -3.13 -5.11 -10.74
C HIS A 183 -2.83 -4.39 -9.42
N MET A 184 -2.18 -5.06 -8.46
CA MET A 184 -1.69 -4.40 -7.24
C MET A 184 -0.66 -3.31 -7.56
N VAL A 185 0.31 -3.61 -8.44
CA VAL A 185 1.32 -2.63 -8.87
C VAL A 185 0.66 -1.47 -9.63
N GLU A 186 -0.30 -1.75 -10.52
CA GLU A 186 -1.08 -0.70 -11.21
C GLU A 186 -1.79 0.23 -10.21
N LYS A 187 -2.52 -0.34 -9.23
CA LYS A 187 -3.26 0.43 -8.22
C LYS A 187 -2.35 1.27 -7.34
N LEU A 188 -1.19 0.74 -6.95
CA LEU A 188 -0.17 1.48 -6.21
C LEU A 188 0.46 2.58 -7.07
N GLY A 189 0.68 2.31 -8.35
CA GLY A 189 1.16 3.28 -9.33
C GLY A 189 0.22 4.47 -9.47
N GLU A 190 -1.07 4.21 -9.67
CA GLU A 190 -2.13 5.22 -9.71
C GLU A 190 -2.14 6.09 -8.43
N LEU A 191 -2.04 5.44 -7.26
CA LEU A 191 -1.95 6.12 -5.96
C LEU A 191 -0.73 7.05 -5.88
N PHE A 192 0.45 6.57 -6.26
CA PHE A 192 1.69 7.34 -6.16
C PHE A 192 1.79 8.45 -7.20
N ILE A 193 1.18 8.28 -8.37
CA ILE A 193 1.01 9.37 -9.35
C ILE A 193 0.10 10.46 -8.80
N SER A 194 -1.05 10.08 -8.22
CA SER A 194 -1.97 11.05 -7.63
C SER A 194 -1.34 11.78 -6.44
N TYR A 195 -0.51 11.09 -5.65
CA TYR A 195 0.32 11.71 -4.60
C TYR A 195 1.34 12.70 -5.18
N TRP A 196 2.02 12.33 -6.27
CA TRP A 196 2.95 13.22 -6.94
C TRP A 196 2.25 14.48 -7.46
N GLU A 197 1.04 14.34 -8.00
CA GLU A 197 0.22 15.46 -8.49
C GLU A 197 -0.16 16.42 -7.35
N LEU A 198 -0.58 15.88 -6.19
CA LEU A 198 -0.80 16.68 -4.99
C LEU A 198 0.47 17.46 -4.59
N LEU A 199 1.63 16.80 -4.57
CA LEU A 199 2.91 17.42 -4.24
C LEU A 199 3.43 18.39 -5.31
N ASN A 200 2.78 18.52 -6.47
CA ASN A 200 3.16 19.45 -7.53
C ASN A 200 1.97 20.30 -7.99
N SER A 201 1.01 20.49 -7.09
CA SER A 201 -0.17 21.32 -7.34
C SER A 201 0.17 22.80 -7.46
N ASN A 202 -0.79 23.59 -7.93
CA ASN A 202 -0.64 25.04 -8.08
C ASN A 202 -0.27 25.73 -6.76
N HIS A 203 -0.83 25.28 -5.63
CA HIS A 203 -0.49 25.81 -4.31
C HIS A 203 0.99 25.57 -3.97
N GLN A 204 1.52 24.36 -4.22
CA GLN A 204 2.93 24.08 -4.01
C GLN A 204 3.82 24.87 -4.98
N ASN A 205 3.40 25.04 -6.24
CA ASN A 205 4.18 25.80 -7.22
C ASN A 205 4.29 27.27 -6.80
N ARG A 206 3.19 27.87 -6.32
CA ARG A 206 3.23 29.22 -5.73
C ARG A 206 4.19 29.30 -4.54
N ILE A 207 4.21 28.31 -3.65
CA ILE A 207 5.19 28.24 -2.56
C ILE A 207 6.62 28.16 -3.09
N GLN A 208 6.87 27.39 -4.16
CA GLN A 208 8.18 27.36 -4.80
C GLN A 208 8.56 28.72 -5.38
N ASP A 209 7.65 29.40 -6.06
CA ASP A 209 7.90 30.72 -6.66
C ASP A 209 8.28 31.74 -5.59
N LEU A 210 7.56 31.77 -4.46
CA LEU A 210 7.89 32.63 -3.32
C LEU A 210 9.30 32.38 -2.77
N ILE A 211 9.72 31.11 -2.72
CA ILE A 211 11.07 30.75 -2.30
C ILE A 211 12.11 31.17 -3.36
N HIS A 212 11.85 30.95 -4.65
CA HIS A 212 12.75 31.37 -5.72
C HIS A 212 12.92 32.89 -5.76
N ASP A 213 11.83 33.65 -5.60
CA ASP A 213 11.86 35.10 -5.49
C ASP A 213 12.70 35.58 -4.30
N PHE A 214 12.57 34.92 -3.15
CA PHE A 214 13.40 35.20 -1.99
C PHE A 214 14.88 34.94 -2.27
N ILE A 215 15.21 33.80 -2.89
CA ILE A 215 16.59 33.43 -3.25
C ILE A 215 17.18 34.40 -4.28
N ASN A 216 16.39 34.82 -5.27
CA ASN A 216 16.82 35.79 -6.29
C ASN A 216 17.13 37.15 -5.67
N LYS A 217 16.38 37.57 -4.65
CA LYS A 217 16.57 38.86 -3.95
C LYS A 217 17.71 38.84 -2.93
N ASN A 218 17.88 37.74 -2.20
CA ASN A 218 18.76 37.68 -1.03
C ASN A 218 19.97 36.74 -1.20
N GLY A 219 20.07 36.05 -2.34
CA GLY A 219 21.05 34.99 -2.56
C GLY A 219 20.63 33.65 -1.96
N ARG A 220 21.36 32.59 -2.33
CA ARG A 220 21.09 31.24 -1.86
C ARG A 220 21.66 31.06 -0.44
N LEU A 221 20.78 30.92 0.54
CA LEU A 221 21.19 30.60 1.91
C LEU A 221 21.64 29.13 2.02
N VAL A 222 22.63 28.87 2.88
CA VAL A 222 23.11 27.51 3.22
C VAL A 222 22.04 26.70 3.95
N GLN A 223 21.07 27.38 4.58
CA GLN A 223 19.95 26.78 5.31
C GLN A 223 18.62 27.36 4.82
N TRP A 224 17.55 26.55 4.79
CA TRP A 224 16.17 26.95 4.45
C TRP A 224 15.51 27.82 5.55
N LYS A 225 16.28 28.73 6.15
CA LYS A 225 15.82 29.75 7.10
C LYS A 225 15.21 30.93 6.34
N ILE A 226 14.15 30.64 5.60
CA ILE A 226 13.34 31.65 4.91
C ILE A 226 12.14 31.90 5.82
N ASP A 227 11.90 33.17 6.13
CA ASP A 227 10.75 33.57 6.93
C ASP A 227 9.44 33.22 6.22
N LYS A 228 8.45 32.76 7.00
CA LYS A 228 7.13 32.41 6.45
C LYS A 228 6.44 33.69 5.95
N PRO A 229 5.90 33.71 4.72
CA PRO A 229 5.03 34.79 4.26
C PRO A 229 3.82 34.95 5.17
N ASN A 230 3.35 36.19 5.34
CA ASN A 230 2.25 36.50 6.28
C ASN A 230 0.86 36.20 5.70
N ASP A 231 0.76 35.94 4.40
CA ASP A 231 -0.45 35.89 3.59
C ASP A 231 -0.71 34.51 2.96
N LEU A 232 -0.27 33.44 3.62
CA LEU A 232 -0.53 32.08 3.17
C LEU A 232 -1.91 31.58 3.60
N THR A 233 -2.60 30.89 2.70
CA THR A 233 -3.78 30.07 3.04
C THR A 233 -3.35 28.82 3.83
N ASP A 234 -4.27 28.18 4.56
CA ASP A 234 -4.00 26.95 5.32
C ASP A 234 -3.35 25.83 4.49
N VAL A 235 -3.70 25.73 3.20
CA VAL A 235 -3.11 24.77 2.25
C VAL A 235 -1.68 25.15 1.87
N GLU A 236 -1.43 26.44 1.66
CA GLU A 236 -0.10 26.96 1.38
C GLU A 236 0.82 26.88 2.60
N GLU A 237 0.27 27.05 3.81
CA GLU A 237 1.00 26.81 5.05
C GLU A 237 1.48 25.37 5.14
N PHE A 238 0.63 24.40 4.79
CA PHE A 238 1.03 22.99 4.69
C PHE A 238 2.23 22.83 3.75
N PHE A 239 2.14 23.35 2.53
CA PHE A 239 3.22 23.27 1.54
C PHE A 239 4.49 24.00 1.98
N TRP A 240 4.36 25.09 2.74
CA TRP A 240 5.47 25.79 3.38
C TRP A 240 6.15 24.96 4.47
N THR A 241 5.41 24.16 5.24
CA THR A 241 5.99 23.30 6.28
C THR A 241 6.88 22.20 5.69
N ILE A 242 6.52 21.71 4.51
CA ILE A 242 7.25 20.65 3.80
C ILE A 242 8.26 21.18 2.78
N LYS A 243 8.54 22.49 2.79
CA LYS A 243 9.52 23.09 1.88
C LYS A 243 10.92 22.47 2.08
N GLY A 244 11.60 22.25 0.96
CA GLY A 244 12.92 21.64 0.92
C GLY A 244 12.94 20.12 1.00
N LEU A 245 11.78 19.45 1.10
CA LEU A 245 11.74 18.00 0.91
C LEU A 245 12.06 17.63 -0.55
N PRO A 246 12.90 16.61 -0.78
CA PRO A 246 13.20 16.15 -2.12
C PRO A 246 11.94 15.57 -2.77
N LYS A 247 11.59 16.07 -3.95
CA LYS A 247 10.55 15.47 -4.78
C LYS A 247 11.17 14.45 -5.73
N PHE A 248 10.49 13.34 -5.95
CA PHE A 248 10.87 12.42 -7.02
C PHE A 248 10.29 12.87 -8.37
N ARG A 249 10.92 12.43 -9.46
CA ARG A 249 10.48 12.73 -10.83
C ARG A 249 9.30 11.81 -11.21
N LYS A 250 8.22 12.36 -11.76
CA LYS A 250 7.05 11.60 -12.24
C LYS A 250 7.45 10.44 -13.15
N ASN A 251 8.36 10.69 -14.08
CA ASN A 251 8.82 9.70 -15.07
C ASN A 251 9.38 8.44 -14.42
N ARG A 252 10.07 8.58 -13.28
CA ARG A 252 10.62 7.43 -12.55
C ARG A 252 9.55 6.51 -11.98
N LEU A 253 8.32 6.98 -11.80
CA LEU A 253 7.20 6.12 -11.42
C LEU A 253 6.47 5.60 -12.65
N THR A 254 6.13 6.48 -13.60
CA THR A 254 5.26 6.13 -14.75
C THR A 254 5.81 5.01 -15.61
N ASP A 255 7.13 4.86 -15.67
CA ASP A 255 7.75 3.82 -16.48
C ASP A 255 7.47 2.41 -15.92
N PHE A 256 7.20 2.29 -14.62
CA PHE A 256 7.00 1.03 -13.90
C PHE A 256 5.53 0.78 -13.52
N ILE A 257 4.59 1.52 -14.09
CA ILE A 257 3.16 1.29 -13.91
C ILE A 257 2.65 0.44 -15.07
N PRO A 258 2.23 -0.82 -14.83
CA PRO A 258 1.61 -1.64 -15.86
C PRO A 258 0.22 -1.09 -16.22
N LYS A 259 -0.26 -1.46 -17.39
CA LYS A 259 -1.68 -1.36 -17.77
C LYS A 259 -2.25 -2.76 -17.73
N THR A 260 -2.88 -3.13 -16.61
CA THR A 260 -3.24 -4.53 -16.37
C THR A 260 -4.23 -4.99 -17.42
N TRP A 261 -3.93 -6.11 -18.05
CA TRP A 261 -4.85 -6.73 -19.00
C TRP A 261 -6.13 -7.16 -18.28
N LYS A 262 -7.30 -6.71 -18.77
CA LYS A 262 -8.60 -6.94 -18.11
C LYS A 262 -8.86 -8.39 -17.67
N PRO A 263 -8.51 -9.44 -18.44
CA PRO A 263 -8.68 -10.83 -18.02
C PRO A 263 -7.85 -11.24 -16.80
N LEU A 264 -6.78 -10.52 -16.45
CA LEU A 264 -5.96 -10.74 -15.25
C LEU A 264 -6.53 -10.04 -14.01
N ILE A 265 -7.59 -9.24 -14.16
CA ILE A 265 -8.26 -8.60 -13.03
C ILE A 265 -9.22 -9.61 -12.43
N GLU A 266 -9.03 -9.93 -11.16
CA GLU A 266 -9.93 -10.82 -10.43
C GLU A 266 -11.36 -10.25 -10.41
N LYS A 267 -12.33 -11.10 -10.75
CA LYS A 267 -13.75 -10.75 -10.71
C LYS A 267 -14.21 -10.57 -9.27
N GLU A 268 -15.21 -9.70 -9.06
CA GLU A 268 -15.79 -9.52 -7.74
C GLU A 268 -16.47 -10.79 -7.23
N THR A 269 -16.25 -11.08 -5.95
CA THR A 269 -16.76 -12.28 -5.27
C THR A 269 -17.63 -11.94 -4.07
N ASN A 270 -18.60 -12.79 -3.82
CA ASN A 270 -19.54 -12.80 -2.70
C ASN A 270 -19.79 -14.26 -2.29
N ILE A 271 -20.64 -14.46 -1.28
CA ILE A 271 -20.97 -15.80 -0.76
C ILE A 271 -21.69 -16.68 -1.80
N ASP A 272 -22.40 -16.09 -2.76
CA ASP A 272 -23.16 -16.79 -3.78
C ASP A 272 -22.30 -17.18 -5.00
N ASN A 273 -21.15 -16.51 -5.22
CA ASN A 273 -20.28 -16.71 -6.38
C ASN A 273 -18.79 -16.88 -6.01
N MET A 274 -18.53 -17.57 -4.89
CA MET A 274 -17.17 -17.84 -4.40
C MET A 274 -16.26 -18.47 -5.47
N ILE A 275 -15.01 -18.01 -5.56
CA ILE A 275 -14.04 -18.63 -6.47
C ILE A 275 -13.57 -19.95 -5.88
N LYS A 276 -13.66 -21.03 -6.68
CA LYS A 276 -13.22 -22.38 -6.34
C LYS A 276 -11.87 -22.67 -6.99
N LYS A 277 -11.00 -23.43 -6.31
CA LYS A 277 -9.81 -24.00 -6.96
C LYS A 277 -10.26 -25.00 -8.04
N ASN A 278 -9.77 -24.85 -9.27
CA ASN A 278 -9.96 -25.90 -10.30
C ASN A 278 -9.22 -27.15 -9.81
N ARG A 279 -9.95 -28.25 -9.64
CA ARG A 279 -9.39 -29.55 -9.25
C ARG A 279 -8.65 -30.18 -10.42
#